data_AF-A0A831X8Q5-F1
#
_entry.id   AF-A0A831X8Q5-F1
#
_cell.length_a   1.000
_cell.length_b   1.000
_cell.length_c   1.000
_cell.angle_alpha   90.00
_cell.angle_beta   90.00
_cell.angle_gamma   90.00
#
_symmetry.space_group_name_H-M   'P 1'
#
loop_
_entity.id
_entity.type
_entity.pdbx_description
1 polymer ?
#
loop_
_entity_poly.entity_id
_entity_poly.type
_entity_poly.pdbx_seq_one_letter_code
_entity_poly.pdbx_strand_id
1 'polypeptide(L)'
;MPAATDPRAPGDATGSSYDDQLIAGLADERPDVAEICAWVLGQRRVARAVGPLCELLRRRPRDIAVGVAAVEALGQIGDPAAVPTLRWVLEEGYAGVRRAAVRALARIDPETARAVLARVATEDPAAGVRELASQLLDALRREE
;
A
#
# COMPACT_ATOMS: atom_id res chain seq x y z
N MET A 1 2.87 -55.71 10.50
CA MET A 1 3.82 -54.67 10.05
C MET A 1 3.14 -53.87 8.95
N PRO A 2 2.70 -52.62 9.19
CA PRO A 2 2.01 -51.84 8.18
C PRO A 2 2.99 -51.18 7.21
N ALA A 3 2.52 -51.06 5.97
CA ALA A 3 3.24 -50.63 4.79
C ALA A 3 3.76 -49.18 4.90
N ALA A 4 4.95 -48.98 4.34
CA ALA A 4 5.54 -47.69 4.07
C ALA A 4 4.68 -46.94 3.03
N THR A 5 4.05 -45.85 3.46
CA THR A 5 3.50 -44.84 2.55
C THR A 5 4.64 -43.91 2.15
N ASP A 6 5.11 -44.09 0.92
CA ASP A 6 5.94 -43.14 0.17
C ASP A 6 5.05 -41.97 -0.29
N PRO A 7 5.32 -40.71 0.11
CA PRO A 7 4.69 -39.57 -0.51
C PRO A 7 5.59 -39.00 -1.62
N ARG A 8 5.47 -39.55 -2.82
CA ARG A 8 5.89 -38.88 -4.07
C ARG A 8 5.15 -37.52 -4.20
N ALA A 9 5.93 -36.45 -4.34
CA ALA A 9 5.59 -35.08 -4.76
C ALA A 9 4.78 -35.03 -6.10
N PRO A 10 4.30 -33.88 -6.65
CA PRO A 10 4.51 -32.46 -6.32
C PRO A 10 3.21 -31.60 -6.32
N GLY A 11 3.25 -30.36 -5.82
CA GLY A 11 2.12 -29.44 -5.94
C GLY A 11 2.48 -28.01 -5.58
N ASP A 12 2.13 -27.08 -6.46
CA ASP A 12 2.36 -25.64 -6.41
C ASP A 12 1.92 -25.02 -5.06
N ALA A 13 2.83 -24.92 -4.09
CA ALA A 13 2.55 -24.37 -2.76
C ALA A 13 3.47 -23.17 -2.39
N THR A 14 4.41 -22.81 -3.25
CA THR A 14 5.43 -21.80 -2.93
C THR A 14 4.87 -20.37 -2.88
N GLY A 15 3.72 -20.10 -3.52
CA GLY A 15 3.06 -18.80 -3.49
C GLY A 15 2.36 -18.50 -2.16
N SER A 16 1.49 -19.40 -1.68
CA SER A 16 0.72 -19.16 -0.46
C SER A 16 1.61 -19.04 0.78
N SER A 17 2.55 -19.97 1.00
CA SER A 17 3.37 -19.92 2.22
C SER A 17 4.29 -18.71 2.27
N TYR A 18 4.76 -18.20 1.12
CA TYR A 18 5.67 -17.06 1.07
C TYR A 18 4.91 -15.74 1.26
N ASP A 19 3.75 -15.60 0.61
CA ASP A 19 2.90 -14.43 0.77
C ASP A 19 2.32 -14.35 2.19
N ASP A 20 1.96 -15.49 2.79
CA ASP A 20 1.52 -15.56 4.19
C ASP A 20 2.66 -15.22 5.18
N GLN A 21 3.90 -15.64 4.90
CA GLN A 21 5.07 -15.24 5.70
C GLN A 21 5.35 -13.74 5.59
N LEU A 22 5.23 -13.16 4.40
CA LEU A 22 5.38 -11.72 4.22
C LEU A 22 4.28 -10.95 4.94
N ILE A 23 3.03 -11.42 4.89
CA ILE A 23 1.91 -10.84 5.65
C ILE A 23 2.20 -10.90 7.15
N ALA A 24 2.68 -12.04 7.65
CA ALA A 24 3.08 -12.18 9.05
C ALA A 24 4.26 -11.24 9.41
N GLY A 25 5.19 -11.02 8.49
CA GLY A 25 6.33 -10.11 8.64
C GLY A 25 5.94 -8.63 8.77
N LEU A 26 4.76 -8.22 8.29
CA LEU A 26 4.22 -6.87 8.58
C LEU A 26 3.99 -6.65 10.07
N ALA A 27 3.78 -7.72 10.84
CA ALA A 27 3.58 -7.65 12.28
C ALA A 27 4.89 -7.50 13.07
N ASP A 28 6.05 -7.79 12.47
CA ASP A 28 7.38 -7.80 13.10
C ASP A 28 7.70 -6.46 13.79
N GLU A 29 8.36 -6.51 14.95
CA GLU A 29 8.74 -5.32 15.73
C GLU A 29 9.71 -4.40 14.96
N ARG A 30 10.56 -4.98 14.11
CA ARG A 30 11.55 -4.25 13.32
C ARG A 30 10.90 -3.51 12.15
N PRO A 31 11.03 -2.17 12.08
CA PRO A 31 10.43 -1.39 11.00
C PRO A 31 11.00 -1.77 9.63
N ASP A 32 12.30 -2.08 9.54
CA ASP A 32 12.95 -2.47 8.29
C ASP A 32 12.33 -3.73 7.67
N VAL A 33 11.93 -4.69 8.52
CA VAL A 33 11.29 -5.93 8.06
C VAL A 33 9.89 -5.65 7.56
N ALA A 34 9.11 -4.90 8.34
CA ALA A 34 7.74 -4.53 7.96
C ALA A 34 7.73 -3.72 6.65
N GLU A 35 8.71 -2.83 6.46
CA GLU A 35 8.92 -2.07 5.22
C GLU A 35 9.20 -3.00 4.03
N ILE A 36 10.18 -3.91 4.15
CA ILE A 36 10.53 -4.86 3.09
C ILE A 36 9.33 -5.75 2.76
N CYS A 37 8.65 -6.28 3.78
CA CYS A 37 7.46 -7.10 3.60
C CYS A 37 6.36 -6.34 2.85
N ALA A 38 6.08 -5.09 3.25
CA ALA A 38 5.10 -4.26 2.57
C ALA A 38 5.47 -4.02 1.10
N TRP A 39 6.73 -3.66 0.85
CA TRP A 39 7.23 -3.43 -0.50
C TRP A 39 7.11 -4.68 -1.39
N VAL A 40 7.53 -5.85 -0.89
CA VAL A 40 7.45 -7.11 -1.64
C VAL A 40 5.99 -7.49 -1.94
N LEU A 41 5.08 -7.33 -0.97
CA LEU A 41 3.65 -7.61 -1.15
C LEU A 41 3.01 -6.70 -2.20
N GLY A 42 3.43 -5.43 -2.24
CA GLY A 42 3.05 -4.47 -3.27
C GLY A 42 3.50 -4.89 -4.67
N GLN A 43 4.78 -5.23 -4.81
CA GLN A 43 5.35 -5.66 -6.09
C GLN A 43 4.67 -6.91 -6.64
N ARG A 44 4.31 -7.83 -5.74
CA ARG A 44 3.58 -9.06 -6.06
C ARG A 44 2.08 -8.85 -6.23
N ARG A 45 1.56 -7.65 -5.92
CA ARG A 45 0.14 -7.28 -5.97
C ARG A 45 -0.76 -8.26 -5.20
N VAL A 46 -0.33 -8.62 -3.99
CA VAL A 46 -1.08 -9.58 -3.15
C VAL A 46 -2.31 -8.88 -2.57
N ALA A 47 -3.48 -9.05 -3.19
CA ALA A 47 -4.74 -8.44 -2.73
C ALA A 47 -5.09 -8.82 -1.27
N ARG A 48 -4.71 -10.02 -0.83
CA ARG A 48 -4.91 -10.49 0.55
C ARG A 48 -4.14 -9.65 1.59
N ALA A 49 -3.07 -8.97 1.17
CA ALA A 49 -2.27 -8.11 2.04
C ALA A 49 -2.90 -6.73 2.29
N VAL A 50 -3.97 -6.35 1.58
CA VAL A 50 -4.61 -5.03 1.74
C VAL A 50 -5.04 -4.78 3.18
N GLY A 51 -5.71 -5.75 3.82
CA GLY A 51 -6.12 -5.65 5.22
C GLY A 51 -4.93 -5.46 6.17
N PRO A 52 -3.95 -6.38 6.16
CA PRO A 52 -2.72 -6.26 6.96
C PRO A 52 -1.94 -4.95 6.75
N LEU A 53 -1.82 -4.47 5.51
CA LEU A 53 -1.17 -3.19 5.19
C LEU A 53 -1.94 -2.00 5.77
N CYS A 54 -3.27 -2.03 5.72
CA CYS A 54 -4.10 -1.00 6.33
C CYS A 54 -3.97 -0.98 7.85
N GLU A 55 -3.89 -2.16 8.48
CA GLU A 55 -3.68 -2.29 9.91
C GLU A 55 -2.29 -1.80 10.33
N LEU A 56 -1.25 -2.11 9.54
CA LEU A 56 0.11 -1.63 9.76
C LEU A 56 0.18 -0.10 9.82
N LEU A 57 -0.49 0.58 8.88
CA LEU A 57 -0.56 2.04 8.83
C LEU A 57 -1.21 2.65 10.08
N ARG A 58 -2.25 2.00 10.60
CA ARG A 58 -2.94 2.44 11.83
C ARG A 58 -2.13 2.14 13.10
N ARG A 59 -1.41 1.02 13.11
CA ARG A 59 -0.57 0.59 14.23
C ARG A 59 0.68 1.46 14.37
N ARG A 60 1.25 1.91 13.25
CA ARG A 60 2.49 2.71 13.21
C ARG A 60 2.35 3.99 12.37
N PRO A 61 1.50 4.94 12.78
CA PRO A 61 1.31 6.18 12.04
C PRO A 61 2.57 7.07 12.02
N ARG A 62 3.47 6.88 12.99
CA ARG A 62 4.71 7.65 13.15
C ARG A 62 5.88 7.17 12.29
N ASP A 63 5.82 5.94 11.78
CA ASP A 63 6.89 5.36 10.98
C ASP A 63 6.72 5.74 9.51
N ILE A 64 7.38 6.82 9.10
CA ILE A 64 7.24 7.38 7.74
C ILE A 64 7.68 6.38 6.67
N ALA A 65 8.79 5.67 6.85
CA ALA A 65 9.32 4.71 5.87
C ALA A 65 8.35 3.53 5.65
N VAL A 66 7.94 2.89 6.75
CA VAL A 66 6.94 1.80 6.73
C VAL A 66 5.62 2.30 6.14
N GLY A 67 5.18 3.51 6.51
CA GLY A 67 3.96 4.10 6.00
C GLY A 67 4.01 4.34 4.49
N VAL A 68 5.12 4.87 3.97
CA VAL A 68 5.32 5.05 2.53
C VAL A 68 5.28 3.71 1.81
N ALA A 69 6.03 2.70 2.28
CA ALA A 69 6.05 1.38 1.66
C ALA A 69 4.67 0.72 1.65
N ALA A 70 3.93 0.78 2.76
CA ALA A 70 2.59 0.22 2.85
C ALA A 70 1.61 0.92 1.91
N VAL A 71 1.64 2.25 1.83
CA VAL A 71 0.79 3.02 0.92
C VAL A 71 1.14 2.79 -0.55
N GLU A 72 2.42 2.73 -0.88
CA GLU A 72 2.85 2.40 -2.24
C GLU A 72 2.42 0.98 -2.62
N ALA A 73 2.54 0.02 -1.69
CA ALA A 73 2.07 -1.34 -1.90
C ALA A 73 0.56 -1.39 -2.17
N LEU A 74 -0.25 -0.68 -1.38
CA LEU A 74 -1.69 -0.55 -1.61
C LEU A 74 -1.99 0.04 -3.00
N GLY A 75 -1.27 1.09 -3.40
CA GLY A 75 -1.39 1.69 -4.73
C GLY A 75 -0.94 0.77 -5.89
N GLN A 76 0.03 -0.11 -5.65
CA GLN A 76 0.47 -1.10 -6.64
C GLN A 76 -0.50 -2.29 -6.76
N ILE A 77 -1.09 -2.71 -5.64
CA ILE A 77 -2.13 -3.74 -5.61
C ILE A 77 -3.34 -3.28 -6.42
N GLY A 78 -3.73 -2.01 -6.30
CA GLY A 78 -4.84 -1.46 -7.07
C GLY A 78 -6.22 -1.75 -6.49
N ASP A 79 -6.30 -2.23 -5.24
CA ASP A 79 -7.56 -2.65 -4.63
C ASP A 79 -8.34 -1.44 -4.09
N PRO A 80 -9.59 -1.21 -4.53
CA PRO A 80 -10.46 -0.15 -4.00
C PRO A 80 -10.69 -0.21 -2.50
N ALA A 81 -10.54 -1.37 -1.86
CA ALA A 81 -10.64 -1.53 -0.42
C ALA A 81 -9.59 -0.70 0.35
N ALA A 82 -8.51 -0.27 -0.30
CA ALA A 82 -7.50 0.61 0.28
C ALA A 82 -7.92 2.09 0.34
N VAL A 83 -8.92 2.51 -0.45
CA VAL A 83 -9.32 3.93 -0.58
C VAL A 83 -9.65 4.60 0.76
N PRO A 84 -10.43 3.98 1.67
CA PRO A 84 -10.72 4.59 2.98
C PRO A 84 -9.44 4.82 3.81
N THR A 85 -8.50 3.89 3.76
CA THR A 85 -7.22 4.00 4.46
C THR A 85 -6.35 5.09 3.84
N LEU A 86 -6.28 5.17 2.51
CA LEU A 86 -5.53 6.23 1.82
C LEU A 86 -6.07 7.61 2.16
N ARG A 87 -7.40 7.78 2.24
CA ARG A 87 -8.01 9.04 2.69
C ARG A 87 -7.61 9.41 4.11
N TRP A 88 -7.67 8.46 5.03
CA TRP A 88 -7.23 8.69 6.41
C TRP A 88 -5.75 9.10 6.48
N VAL A 89 -4.88 8.44 5.70
CA VAL A 89 -3.46 8.79 5.61
C VAL A 89 -3.26 10.20 5.03
N LEU A 90 -4.10 10.66 4.11
CA LEU A 90 -4.01 12.02 3.57
C LEU A 90 -4.37 13.09 4.61
N GLU A 91 -5.22 12.78 5.58
CA GLU A 91 -5.63 13.71 6.63
C GLU A 91 -4.65 13.69 7.82
N GLU A 92 -4.28 12.49 8.29
CA GLU A 92 -3.50 12.29 9.53
C GLU A 92 -2.01 11.98 9.30
N GLY A 93 -1.63 11.65 8.07
CA GLY A 93 -0.29 11.20 7.74
C GLY A 93 0.75 12.32 7.65
N TYR A 94 2.02 11.96 7.80
CA TYR A 94 3.15 12.85 7.56
C TYR A 94 3.31 13.18 6.07
N ALA A 95 3.93 14.31 5.75
CA ALA A 95 4.08 14.79 4.37
C ALA A 95 4.63 13.72 3.39
N GLY A 96 5.61 12.91 3.83
CA GLY A 96 6.14 11.81 3.00
C GLY A 96 5.10 10.74 2.68
N VAL A 97 4.30 10.35 3.69
CA VAL A 97 3.25 9.33 3.55
C VAL A 97 2.06 9.87 2.76
N ARG A 98 1.66 11.14 2.99
CA ARG A 98 0.61 11.81 2.21
C ARG A 98 0.95 11.85 0.73
N ARG A 99 2.21 12.17 0.40
CA ARG A 99 2.70 12.17 -0.98
C ARG A 99 2.52 10.80 -1.65
N ALA A 100 2.83 9.71 -0.94
CA ALA A 100 2.61 8.36 -1.44
C ALA A 100 1.11 8.07 -1.61
N ALA A 101 0.27 8.53 -0.67
CA ALA A 101 -1.17 8.28 -0.67
C ALA A 101 -1.88 8.98 -1.84
N VAL A 102 -1.47 10.22 -2.15
CA VAL A 102 -1.91 10.97 -3.34
C VAL A 102 -1.67 10.13 -4.61
N ARG A 103 -0.45 9.59 -4.77
CA ARG A 103 -0.08 8.78 -5.94
C ARG A 103 -0.82 7.44 -5.98
N ALA A 104 -0.98 6.78 -4.83
CA ALA A 104 -1.70 5.52 -4.73
C ALA A 104 -3.18 5.70 -5.09
N LEU A 105 -3.83 6.75 -4.57
CA LEU A 105 -5.23 7.05 -4.83
C LEU A 105 -5.47 7.33 -6.32
N ALA A 106 -4.61 8.14 -6.95
CA ALA A 106 -4.68 8.44 -8.39
C ALA A 106 -4.58 7.19 -9.28
N ARG A 107 -3.92 6.13 -8.81
CA ARG A 107 -3.80 4.85 -9.53
C ARG A 107 -5.00 3.92 -9.33
N ILE A 108 -5.57 3.91 -8.12
CA ILE A 108 -6.67 3.01 -7.77
C ILE A 108 -7.99 3.54 -8.32
N ASP A 109 -8.27 4.82 -8.06
CA ASP A 109 -9.53 5.46 -8.40
C ASP A 109 -9.28 6.91 -8.85
N PRO A 110 -9.03 7.14 -10.15
CA PRO A 110 -8.76 8.48 -10.68
C PRO A 110 -9.94 9.44 -10.52
N GLU A 111 -11.17 8.93 -10.51
CA GLU A 111 -12.38 9.73 -10.32
C GLU A 111 -12.44 10.31 -8.90
N THR A 112 -12.31 9.46 -7.88
CA THR A 112 -12.22 9.94 -6.49
C THR A 112 -10.95 10.75 -6.26
N ALA A 113 -9.84 10.37 -6.91
CA ALA A 113 -8.59 11.09 -6.79
C ALA A 113 -8.72 12.53 -7.26
N ARG A 114 -9.42 12.84 -8.36
CA ARG A 114 -9.59 14.24 -8.82
C ARG A 114 -10.05 15.19 -7.72
N ALA A 115 -11.13 14.83 -7.01
CA ALA A 115 -11.69 15.66 -5.94
C ALA A 115 -10.69 15.82 -4.78
N VAL A 116 -10.03 14.73 -4.40
CA VAL A 116 -9.05 14.72 -3.31
C VAL A 116 -7.78 15.49 -3.68
N LEU A 117 -7.25 15.29 -4.89
CA LEU A 117 -6.06 15.96 -5.42
C LEU A 117 -6.27 17.47 -5.54
N ALA A 118 -7.45 17.92 -6.00
CA ALA A 118 -7.77 19.34 -6.07
C ALA A 118 -7.71 19.99 -4.68
N ARG A 119 -8.25 19.31 -3.66
CA ARG A 119 -8.20 19.78 -2.27
C ARG A 119 -6.78 19.78 -1.71
N VAL A 120 -6.04 18.68 -1.88
CA VAL A 120 -4.66 18.53 -1.39
C VAL A 120 -3.72 19.54 -2.07
N ALA A 121 -3.91 19.84 -3.35
CA ALA A 121 -3.13 20.83 -4.08
C ALA A 121 -3.24 22.25 -3.49
N THR A 122 -4.35 22.58 -2.82
CA THR A 122 -4.59 23.89 -2.20
C THR A 122 -4.42 23.91 -0.69
N GLU A 123 -4.82 22.85 0.01
CA GLU A 123 -4.89 22.83 1.48
C GLU A 123 -3.69 22.16 2.16
N ASP A 124 -2.89 21.35 1.45
CA ASP A 124 -1.80 20.61 2.10
C ASP A 124 -0.67 21.55 2.56
N PRO A 125 -0.20 21.47 3.81
CA PRO A 125 0.86 22.34 4.29
C PRO A 125 2.20 22.11 3.58
N ALA A 126 2.46 20.91 3.05
CA ALA A 126 3.72 20.56 2.41
C ALA A 126 3.71 20.90 0.91
N ALA A 127 4.63 21.77 0.49
CA ALA A 127 4.77 22.18 -0.91
C ALA A 127 4.95 20.99 -1.86
N GLY A 128 5.77 20.01 -1.49
CA GLY A 128 6.01 18.82 -2.31
C GLY A 128 4.79 17.91 -2.47
N VAL A 129 3.82 17.95 -1.54
CA VAL A 129 2.55 17.22 -1.69
C VAL A 129 1.60 18.01 -2.59
N ARG A 130 1.53 19.34 -2.42
CA ARG A 130 0.72 20.22 -3.30
C ARG A 130 1.15 20.12 -4.76
N GLU A 131 2.45 20.21 -5.02
CA GLU A 131 3.00 20.13 -6.38
C GLU A 131 2.68 18.78 -7.05
N LEU A 132 2.86 17.67 -6.32
CA LEU A 132 2.51 16.36 -6.85
C LEU A 132 1.02 16.24 -7.12
N ALA A 133 0.18 16.75 -6.23
CA ALA A 133 -1.27 16.73 -6.41
C ALA A 133 -1.70 17.53 -7.65
N SER A 134 -1.13 18.72 -7.86
CA SER A 134 -1.36 19.53 -9.07
C SER A 134 -0.90 18.81 -10.34
N GLN A 135 0.29 18.20 -10.33
CA GLN A 135 0.81 17.44 -11.48
C GLN A 135 -0.09 16.27 -11.84
N LEU A 136 -0.56 15.50 -10.85
CA LEU A 136 -1.46 14.38 -11.07
C LEU A 136 -2.84 14.86 -11.55
N LEU A 137 -3.36 15.96 -11.01
CA LEU A 137 -4.62 16.53 -11.47
C LEU A 137 -4.52 17.01 -12.92
N ASP A 138 -3.41 17.65 -13.30
CA ASP A 138 -3.15 18.05 -14.68
C ASP A 138 -2.91 16.86 -15.61
N ALA A 139 -2.36 15.75 -15.12
CA ALA A 139 -2.24 14.51 -15.89
C ALA A 139 -3.62 13.91 -16.15
N LEU A 140 -4.47 13.79 -15.12
CA LEU A 140 -5.84 13.29 -15.26
C LEU A 140 -6.67 14.14 -16.23
N ARG A 141 -6.53 15.48 -16.19
CA ARG A 141 -7.18 16.40 -17.15
C ARG A 141 -6.73 16.23 -18.60
N ARG A 142 -5.53 15.70 -18.85
CA ARG A 142 -5.01 15.48 -20.21
C ARG A 142 -5.42 14.13 -20.80
N GLU A 143 -5.91 13.22 -19.96
CA GLU A 143 -6.39 11.91 -20.39
C GLU A 143 -7.90 11.91 -20.71
N GLU A 144 -8.54 13.09 -20.69
CA GLU A 144 -9.90 13.38 -21.18
C GLU A 144 -9.89 13.93 -22.61
#